data_AF-C7LTD5-F1
#
_entry.id   AF-C7LTD5-F1
#
_cell.length_a   1.000
_cell.length_b   1.000
_cell.length_c   1.000
_cell.angle_alpha   90.00
_cell.angle_beta   90.00
_cell.angle_gamma   90.00
#
_symmetry.space_group_name_H-M   'P 1'
#
loop_
_entity.id
_entity.type
_entity.pdbx_description
1 polymer ?
#
loop_
_entity_poly.entity_id
_entity_poly.type
_entity_poly.pdbx_seq_one_letter_code
_entity_poly.pdbx_strand_id
1 'polypeptide(L)'
;MATLKLLGIFGLLGAYFRFFVFGAGYEQVDLQAVLLLAFLAVSVWRNGPRGTVQAMWFILPFVLSLILFGAIFQWIGLMGRTDWIHDSLIKALVFPNSFLAVKLGLEAITFRDIVHLPLGAGGRRNAIVLKAVMEKCTPLLHRYRFFMDLTPHFDGRRWHRFQRLCAVIVAAYISIYGQAEKTQALFDHRTRYMRKEK
;
A
#
# COMPACT_ATOMS: atom_id res chain seq x y z
N MET A 1 13.17 -6.84 -19.81
CA MET A 1 12.98 -7.72 -18.62
C MET A 1 12.00 -7.12 -17.61
N ALA A 2 12.19 -5.87 -17.15
CA ALA A 2 11.27 -5.21 -16.20
C ALA A 2 9.82 -5.06 -16.72
N THR A 3 9.65 -4.67 -17.99
CA THR A 3 8.32 -4.59 -18.65
C THR A 3 7.59 -5.92 -18.66
N LEU A 4 8.31 -7.00 -19.00
CA LEU A 4 7.79 -8.37 -19.03
C LEU A 4 7.40 -8.85 -17.62
N LYS A 5 8.19 -8.52 -16.60
CA LYS A 5 7.87 -8.80 -15.19
C LYS A 5 6.60 -8.07 -14.74
N LEU A 6 6.47 -6.79 -15.06
CA LEU A 6 5.28 -6.00 -14.73
C LEU A 6 4.03 -6.52 -15.44
N LEU A 7 4.12 -6.80 -16.74
CA LEU A 7 3.04 -7.43 -17.49
C LEU A 7 2.66 -8.80 -16.91
N GLY A 8 3.65 -9.59 -16.47
CA GLY A 8 3.40 -10.86 -15.78
C GLY A 8 2.65 -10.67 -14.46
N ILE A 9 3.06 -9.71 -13.61
CA ILE A 9 2.40 -9.43 -12.33
C ILE A 9 0.96 -8.93 -12.56
N PHE A 10 0.76 -7.95 -13.45
CA PHE A 10 -0.58 -7.44 -13.76
C PHE A 10 -1.45 -8.48 -14.47
N GLY A 11 -0.87 -9.30 -15.34
CA GLY A 11 -1.56 -10.41 -16.00
C GLY A 11 -2.02 -11.47 -15.00
N LEU A 12 -1.16 -11.85 -14.05
CA LEU A 12 -1.50 -12.78 -12.98
C LEU A 12 -2.57 -12.20 -12.04
N LEU A 13 -2.45 -10.92 -11.66
CA LEU A 13 -3.49 -10.23 -10.88
C LEU A 13 -4.81 -10.17 -11.66
N GLY A 14 -4.78 -9.84 -12.95
CA GLY A 14 -5.97 -9.80 -13.80
C GLY A 14 -6.65 -11.16 -13.92
N ALA A 15 -5.87 -12.22 -14.15
CA ALA A 15 -6.38 -13.60 -14.16
C ALA A 15 -6.95 -14.01 -12.81
N TYR A 16 -6.26 -13.65 -11.71
CA TYR A 16 -6.73 -13.87 -10.35
C TYR A 16 -8.09 -13.21 -10.10
N PHE A 17 -8.23 -11.91 -10.36
CA PHE A 17 -9.48 -11.18 -10.15
C PHE A 17 -10.60 -11.72 -11.05
N ARG A 18 -10.29 -11.99 -12.32
CA ARG A 18 -11.27 -12.55 -13.26
C ARG A 18 -11.83 -13.89 -12.79
N PHE A 19 -11.00 -14.76 -12.22
CA PHE A 19 -11.42 -16.12 -11.86
C PHE A 19 -11.95 -16.22 -10.42
N PHE A 20 -11.23 -15.65 -9.45
CA PHE A 20 -11.51 -15.83 -8.02
C PHE A 20 -12.38 -14.73 -7.40
N VAL A 21 -12.53 -13.58 -8.07
CA VAL A 21 -13.32 -12.45 -7.54
C VAL A 21 -14.59 -12.22 -8.34
N PHE A 22 -14.53 -12.36 -9.68
CA PHE A 22 -15.68 -12.15 -10.57
C PHE A 22 -16.12 -13.39 -11.35
N GLY A 23 -15.46 -14.53 -11.14
CA GLY A 23 -15.61 -15.74 -11.95
C GLY A 23 -16.09 -16.94 -11.16
N ALA A 24 -15.94 -18.12 -11.77
CA ALA A 24 -16.42 -19.39 -11.22
C ALA A 24 -15.81 -19.79 -9.86
N GLY A 25 -14.65 -19.24 -9.50
CA GLY A 25 -14.02 -19.47 -8.21
C GLY A 25 -14.58 -18.62 -7.07
N TYR A 26 -15.47 -17.65 -7.35
CA TYR A 26 -16.03 -16.76 -6.33
C TYR A 26 -16.91 -17.51 -5.33
N GLU A 27 -17.83 -18.34 -5.80
CA GLU A 27 -18.82 -19.02 -4.94
C GLU A 27 -18.23 -20.19 -4.13
N GLN A 28 -17.01 -20.64 -4.45
CA GLN A 28 -16.40 -21.80 -3.84
C GLN A 28 -15.68 -21.44 -2.54
N VAL A 29 -16.38 -21.57 -1.41
CA VAL A 29 -15.86 -21.25 -0.07
C VAL A 29 -14.57 -22.01 0.24
N ASP A 30 -14.52 -23.32 -0.02
CA ASP A 30 -13.35 -24.16 0.26
C ASP A 30 -12.11 -23.67 -0.49
N LEU A 31 -12.31 -23.31 -1.76
CA LEU A 31 -11.25 -22.81 -2.62
C LEU A 31 -10.76 -21.43 -2.13
N GLN A 32 -11.66 -20.54 -1.70
CA GLN A 32 -11.29 -19.24 -1.12
C GLN A 32 -10.54 -19.38 0.21
N ALA A 33 -10.92 -20.35 1.04
CA ALA A 33 -10.24 -20.63 2.30
C ALA A 33 -8.83 -21.19 2.08
N VAL A 34 -8.67 -22.16 1.17
CA VAL A 34 -7.35 -22.69 0.78
C VAL A 34 -6.46 -21.58 0.21
N LEU A 35 -7.02 -20.72 -0.63
CA LEU A 35 -6.29 -19.61 -1.23
C LEU A 35 -5.86 -18.56 -0.19
N LEU A 36 -6.70 -18.31 0.83
CA LEU A 36 -6.34 -17.46 1.97
C LEU A 36 -5.17 -18.03 2.75
N LEU A 37 -5.20 -19.34 3.05
CA LEU A 37 -4.10 -20.02 3.74
C LEU A 37 -2.80 -19.93 2.92
N ALA A 38 -2.88 -20.11 1.61
CA ALA A 38 -1.72 -19.98 0.73
C ALA A 38 -1.14 -18.55 0.75
N PHE A 39 -1.98 -17.52 0.63
CA PHE A 39 -1.51 -16.14 0.71
C PHE A 39 -0.96 -15.76 2.08
N LEU A 40 -1.56 -16.27 3.16
CA LEU A 40 -1.02 -16.09 4.51
C LEU A 40 0.35 -16.75 4.66
N ALA A 41 0.52 -17.98 4.17
CA ALA A 41 1.81 -18.67 4.21
C ALA A 41 2.90 -17.89 3.45
N VAL A 42 2.57 -17.41 2.24
CA VAL A 42 3.50 -16.58 1.45
C VAL A 42 3.80 -15.25 2.15
N SER A 43 2.79 -14.60 2.73
CA SER A 43 2.98 -13.35 3.48
C SER A 43 3.86 -13.56 4.72
N VAL A 44 3.67 -14.64 5.47
CA VAL A 44 4.50 -14.97 6.64
C VAL A 44 5.94 -15.24 6.22
N TRP A 45 6.13 -16.00 5.15
CA TRP A 45 7.47 -16.29 4.63
C TRP A 45 8.21 -15.03 4.19
N ARG A 46 7.51 -14.09 3.55
CA ARG A 46 8.13 -12.89 2.96
C ARG A 46 8.28 -11.71 3.92
N ASN A 47 7.25 -11.45 4.73
CA ASN A 47 7.14 -10.27 5.61
C ASN A 47 7.26 -10.62 7.10
N GLY A 48 7.44 -11.90 7.43
CA GLY A 48 7.42 -12.41 8.78
C GLY A 48 6.01 -12.49 9.39
N PRO A 49 5.89 -13.17 10.56
CA PRO A 49 4.60 -13.33 11.24
C PRO A 49 4.04 -12.00 11.73
N ARG A 50 4.89 -11.11 12.26
CA ARG A 50 4.46 -9.79 12.77
C ARG A 50 3.87 -8.91 11.67
N GLY A 51 4.51 -8.84 10.50
CA GLY A 51 4.01 -8.04 9.36
C GLY A 51 2.70 -8.58 8.79
N THR A 52 2.51 -9.90 8.82
CA THR A 52 1.26 -10.54 8.39
C THR A 52 0.13 -10.29 9.38
N VAL A 53 0.39 -10.42 10.68
CA VAL A 53 -0.59 -10.11 11.75
C VAL A 53 -1.04 -8.66 11.67
N GLN A 54 -0.12 -7.72 11.45
CA GLN A 54 -0.46 -6.30 11.33
C GLN A 54 -1.36 -6.02 10.12
N ALA A 55 -1.10 -6.67 8.99
CA ALA A 55 -1.94 -6.59 7.80
C ALA A 55 -3.33 -7.18 8.04
N MET A 56 -3.42 -8.33 8.72
CA MET A 56 -4.71 -8.93 9.07
C MET A 56 -5.51 -8.05 10.05
N TRP A 57 -4.85 -7.44 11.03
CA TRP A 57 -5.49 -6.50 11.96
C TRP A 57 -6.09 -5.27 11.25
N PHE A 58 -5.45 -4.80 10.17
CA PHE A 58 -5.97 -3.69 9.37
C PHE A 58 -7.27 -4.06 8.64
N ILE A 59 -7.38 -5.30 8.14
CA ILE A 59 -8.51 -5.79 7.35
C ILE A 59 -9.64 -6.30 8.26
N LEU A 60 -9.32 -6.81 9.46
CA LEU A 60 -10.23 -7.40 10.42
C LEU A 60 -11.53 -6.59 10.65
N PRO A 61 -11.52 -5.25 10.90
CA PRO A 61 -12.75 -4.51 11.11
C PRO A 61 -13.71 -4.58 9.91
N PHE A 62 -13.19 -4.62 8.68
CA PHE A 62 -13.99 -4.75 7.47
C PHE A 62 -14.61 -6.14 7.37
N VAL A 63 -13.83 -7.19 7.64
CA VAL A 63 -14.32 -8.59 7.65
C VAL A 63 -15.43 -8.75 8.68
N LEU A 64 -15.22 -8.23 9.90
CA LEU A 64 -16.23 -8.27 10.96
C LEU A 64 -17.49 -7.50 10.57
N SER A 65 -17.36 -6.33 9.93
CA SER A 65 -18.54 -5.59 9.45
C SER A 65 -19.34 -6.37 8.40
N LEU A 66 -18.67 -7.08 7.48
CA LEU A 66 -19.33 -7.87 6.44
C LEU A 66 -20.14 -9.03 7.04
N ILE A 67 -19.55 -9.72 8.02
CA ILE A 67 -20.22 -10.80 8.74
C ILE A 67 -21.41 -10.25 9.54
N LEU A 68 -21.21 -9.13 10.24
CA LEU A 68 -22.26 -8.48 11.04
C LEU A 68 -23.45 -8.05 10.16
N PHE A 69 -23.20 -7.39 9.02
CA PHE A 69 -24.26 -7.04 8.08
C PHE A 69 -24.96 -8.27 7.51
N GLY A 70 -24.21 -9.34 7.19
CA GLY A 70 -24.79 -10.60 6.75
C GLY A 70 -25.76 -11.20 7.77
N ALA A 71 -25.37 -11.21 9.05
CA ALA A 71 -26.22 -11.67 10.13
C ALA A 71 -27.48 -10.80 10.32
N ILE A 72 -27.33 -9.47 10.26
CA ILE A 72 -28.44 -8.52 10.36
C ILE A 72 -29.42 -8.71 9.18
N PHE A 73 -28.92 -8.84 7.96
CA PHE A 73 -29.77 -9.00 6.77
C PHE A 73 -30.48 -10.36 6.74
N GLN A 74 -29.82 -11.41 7.21
CA GLN A 74 -30.46 -12.71 7.43
C GLN A 74 -31.59 -12.61 8.46
N TRP A 75 -31.34 -11.93 9.58
CA TRP A 75 -32.33 -11.76 10.64
C TRP A 75 -33.56 -10.96 10.18
N ILE A 76 -33.34 -9.91 9.40
CA ILE A 76 -34.40 -9.05 8.85
C ILE A 76 -35.13 -9.72 7.67
N GLY A 77 -34.57 -10.79 7.09
CA GLY A 77 -35.11 -11.41 5.87
C GLY A 77 -35.10 -10.42 4.70
N LEU A 78 -34.03 -9.62 4.59
CA LEU A 78 -33.94 -8.54 3.61
C LEU A 78 -34.16 -9.09 2.19
N MET A 79 -35.08 -8.50 1.43
CA MET A 79 -35.47 -8.95 0.08
C MET A 79 -35.99 -10.40 -0.01
N GLY A 80 -36.40 -11.01 1.11
CA GLY A 80 -36.92 -12.39 1.13
C GLY A 80 -35.87 -13.47 0.86
N ARG A 81 -34.58 -13.12 0.91
CA ARG A 81 -33.45 -14.04 0.70
C ARG A 81 -33.00 -14.68 2.02
N THR A 82 -32.60 -15.95 1.96
CA THR A 82 -32.15 -16.76 3.11
C THR A 82 -30.66 -17.10 3.07
N ASP A 83 -29.93 -16.58 2.09
CA ASP A 83 -28.53 -16.89 1.80
C ASP A 83 -27.53 -15.78 2.18
N TRP A 84 -27.98 -14.77 2.94
CA TRP A 84 -27.17 -13.60 3.31
C TRP A 84 -25.92 -13.96 4.12
N ILE A 85 -26.01 -14.93 5.02
CA ILE A 85 -24.84 -15.38 5.81
C ILE A 85 -23.79 -16.01 4.88
N HIS A 86 -24.22 -16.84 3.93
CA HIS A 86 -23.32 -17.53 3.02
C HIS A 86 -22.62 -16.54 2.08
N ASP A 87 -23.36 -15.59 1.49
CA ASP A 87 -22.80 -14.54 0.65
C ASP A 87 -21.84 -13.62 1.41
N SER A 88 -22.19 -13.23 2.64
CA SER A 88 -21.28 -12.46 3.50
C SER A 88 -20.02 -13.23 3.89
N LEU A 89 -20.11 -14.55 4.09
CA LEU A 89 -18.95 -15.40 4.37
C LEU A 89 -18.00 -15.47 3.17
N ILE A 90 -18.53 -15.66 1.96
CA ILE A 90 -17.74 -15.63 0.72
C ILE A 90 -17.02 -14.28 0.60
N LYS A 91 -17.73 -13.16 0.78
CA LYS A 91 -17.15 -11.82 0.74
C LYS A 91 -16.08 -11.60 1.81
N ALA A 92 -16.31 -12.13 3.01
CA ALA A 92 -15.36 -12.09 4.12
C ALA A 92 -14.06 -12.86 3.84
N LEU A 93 -14.06 -13.84 2.94
CA LEU A 93 -12.86 -14.56 2.48
C LEU A 93 -12.21 -13.92 1.25
N VAL A 94 -13.03 -13.52 0.27
CA VAL A 94 -12.58 -12.90 -0.98
C VAL A 94 -11.87 -11.57 -0.72
N PHE A 95 -12.32 -10.78 0.26
CA PHE A 95 -11.73 -9.48 0.56
C PHE A 95 -10.28 -9.58 1.09
N PRO A 96 -9.98 -10.35 2.15
CA PRO A 96 -8.61 -10.62 2.57
C PRO A 96 -7.73 -11.19 1.45
N ASN A 97 -8.27 -12.13 0.65
CA ASN A 97 -7.54 -12.72 -0.48
C ASN A 97 -7.13 -11.66 -1.49
N SER A 98 -8.06 -10.80 -1.88
CA SER A 98 -7.82 -9.71 -2.83
C SER A 98 -6.80 -8.70 -2.29
N PHE A 99 -6.91 -8.35 -1.01
CA PHE A 99 -5.96 -7.46 -0.35
C PHE A 99 -4.55 -8.06 -0.35
N LEU A 100 -4.40 -9.32 0.06
CA LEU A 100 -3.10 -9.99 0.10
C LEU A 100 -2.51 -10.19 -1.30
N ALA A 101 -3.32 -10.55 -2.29
CA ALA A 101 -2.90 -10.66 -3.69
C ALA A 101 -2.30 -9.34 -4.20
N VAL A 102 -3.02 -8.23 -4.00
CA VAL A 102 -2.54 -6.90 -4.42
C VAL A 102 -1.30 -6.49 -3.64
N LYS A 103 -1.29 -6.68 -2.31
CA LYS A 103 -0.13 -6.38 -1.46
C LYS A 103 1.12 -7.13 -1.93
N LEU A 104 1.03 -8.45 -2.11
CA LEU A 104 2.15 -9.28 -2.56
C LEU A 104 2.60 -8.93 -3.98
N GLY A 105 1.64 -8.61 -4.86
CA GLY A 105 1.90 -8.14 -6.22
C GLY A 105 2.67 -6.82 -6.23
N LEU A 106 2.25 -5.84 -5.43
CA LEU A 106 2.94 -4.56 -5.29
C LEU A 106 4.33 -4.73 -4.66
N GLU A 107 4.47 -5.56 -3.63
CA GLU A 107 5.77 -5.86 -3.03
C GLU A 107 6.73 -6.53 -4.03
N ALA A 108 6.22 -7.28 -5.01
CA ALA A 108 7.05 -7.89 -6.05
C ALA A 108 7.62 -6.87 -7.06
N ILE A 109 7.02 -5.68 -7.15
CA ILE A 109 7.47 -4.59 -8.01
C ILE A 109 8.59 -3.83 -7.30
N THR A 110 9.81 -3.93 -7.84
CA THR A 110 10.94 -3.16 -7.31
C THR A 110 11.01 -1.79 -7.96
N PHE A 111 11.63 -0.83 -7.28
CA PHE A 111 11.89 0.48 -7.88
C PHE A 111 12.71 0.40 -9.17
N ARG A 112 13.63 -0.58 -9.26
CA ARG A 112 14.41 -0.81 -10.48
C ARG A 112 13.48 -1.16 -11.64
N ASP A 113 12.43 -1.94 -11.40
CA ASP A 113 11.44 -2.29 -12.43
C ASP A 113 10.71 -1.05 -12.93
N ILE A 114 10.37 -0.12 -12.03
CA ILE A 114 9.70 1.16 -12.37
C ILE A 114 10.60 2.04 -13.24
N VAL A 115 11.89 2.19 -12.92
CA VAL A 115 12.81 3.04 -13.69
C VAL A 115 13.14 2.47 -15.08
N HIS A 116 13.09 1.15 -15.26
CA HIS A 116 13.32 0.49 -16.54
C HIS A 116 12.08 0.45 -17.45
N LEU A 117 10.93 0.97 -17.00
CA LEU A 117 9.78 1.16 -17.87
C LEU A 117 10.14 2.13 -19.03
N PRO A 118 9.45 2.02 -20.18
CA PRO A 118 9.56 2.96 -21.30
C PRO A 118 8.89 4.30 -20.95
N LEU A 119 9.22 4.87 -19.79
CA LEU A 119 8.82 6.20 -19.37
C LEU A 119 9.58 7.23 -20.21
N GLY A 120 8.90 8.33 -20.59
CA GLY A 120 9.55 9.50 -21.17
C GLY A 120 10.63 10.08 -20.24
N ALA A 121 11.57 10.85 -20.80
CA ALA A 121 12.72 11.38 -20.07
C ALA A 121 12.33 12.15 -18.78
N GLY A 122 11.24 12.91 -18.81
CA GLY A 122 10.67 13.58 -17.64
C GLY A 122 10.12 12.62 -16.58
N GLY A 123 9.45 11.55 -16.99
CA GLY A 123 8.88 10.54 -16.08
C GLY A 123 9.97 9.75 -15.33
N ARG A 124 11.06 9.38 -16.01
CA ARG A 124 12.21 8.72 -15.36
C ARG A 124 12.89 9.65 -14.34
N ARG A 125 13.10 10.92 -14.71
CA ARG A 125 13.66 11.93 -13.81
C ARG A 125 12.81 12.07 -12.54
N ASN A 126 11.49 12.22 -12.69
CA ASN A 126 10.59 12.36 -11.56
C ASN A 126 10.60 11.14 -10.64
N ALA A 127 10.59 9.91 -11.20
CA ALA A 127 10.66 8.69 -10.40
C ALA A 127 11.96 8.60 -9.58
N ILE A 128 13.11 8.95 -10.20
CA ILE A 128 14.42 8.95 -9.54
C ILE A 128 14.48 10.00 -8.42
N VAL A 129 14.05 11.23 -8.71
CA VAL A 129 14.03 12.32 -7.72
C VAL A 129 13.08 11.97 -6.58
N LEU A 130 11.87 11.47 -6.87
CA LEU A 130 10.89 11.10 -5.86
C LEU A 130 11.42 10.03 -4.90
N LYS A 131 12.06 8.98 -5.42
CA LYS A 131 12.69 7.97 -4.55
C LYS A 131 13.80 8.57 -3.69
N ALA A 132 14.71 9.32 -4.30
CA ALA A 132 15.83 9.91 -3.58
C ALA A 132 15.36 10.88 -2.48
N VAL A 133 14.29 11.62 -2.73
CA VAL A 133 13.66 12.50 -1.74
C VAL A 133 12.99 11.67 -0.65
N MET A 134 12.19 10.65 -0.99
CA MET A 134 11.54 9.77 -0.02
C MET A 134 12.57 9.12 0.93
N GLU A 135 13.64 8.50 0.41
CA GLU A 135 14.68 7.87 1.22
C GLU A 135 15.39 8.86 2.17
N LYS A 136 15.61 10.10 1.72
CA LYS A 136 16.20 11.16 2.57
C LYS A 136 15.21 11.72 3.59
N CYS A 137 13.93 11.80 3.25
CA CYS A 137 12.90 12.42 4.07
C CYS A 137 12.34 11.48 5.15
N THR A 138 12.34 10.15 4.94
CA THR A 138 11.91 9.19 5.97
C THR A 138 12.66 9.34 7.32
N PRO A 139 14.00 9.37 7.37
CA PRO A 139 14.71 9.58 8.64
C PRO A 139 14.53 11.00 9.20
N LEU A 140 14.32 12.01 8.33
CA LEU A 140 14.06 13.38 8.76
C LEU A 140 12.69 13.53 9.43
N LEU A 141 11.65 12.87 8.91
CA LEU A 141 10.33 12.79 9.54
C LEU A 141 10.40 12.20 10.95
N HIS A 142 11.19 11.13 11.12
CA HIS A 142 11.39 10.51 12.44
C HIS A 142 12.11 11.45 13.42
N ARG A 143 13.07 12.24 12.94
CA ARG A 143 13.75 13.27 13.74
C ARG A 143 12.82 14.44 14.08
N TYR A 144 12.02 14.93 13.14
CA TYR A 144 11.07 16.02 13.42
C TYR A 144 10.04 15.62 14.46
N ARG A 145 9.53 14.38 14.39
CA ARG A 145 8.65 13.85 15.43
C ARG A 145 9.33 13.85 16.80
N PHE A 146 10.56 13.33 16.87
CA PHE A 146 11.34 13.30 18.12
C PHE A 146 11.60 14.71 18.69
N PHE A 147 12.02 15.66 17.86
CA PHE A 147 12.27 17.03 18.32
C PHE A 147 10.97 17.75 18.72
N MET A 148 9.85 17.51 18.05
CA MET A 148 8.57 18.10 18.45
C MET A 148 8.01 17.52 19.76
N ASP A 149 8.37 16.28 20.09
CA ASP A 149 8.02 15.68 21.39
C ASP A 149 8.83 16.30 22.54
N LEU A 150 10.00 16.87 22.26
CA LEU A 150 10.86 17.55 23.25
C LEU A 150 10.53 19.04 23.45
N THR A 151 9.71 19.64 22.58
CA THR A 151 9.46 21.09 22.63
C THR A 151 8.27 21.42 23.55
N PRO A 152 8.46 22.17 24.65
CA PRO A 152 7.39 22.53 25.58
C PRO A 152 6.39 23.56 25.01
N HIS A 153 6.62 24.06 23.79
CA HIS A 153 5.85 25.13 23.15
C HIS A 153 4.34 24.83 22.98
N PHE A 154 3.98 23.54 23.01
CA PHE A 154 2.59 23.09 22.84
C PHE A 154 1.92 22.67 24.14
N ASP A 155 2.62 22.66 25.28
CA ASP A 155 2.02 22.25 26.55
C ASP A 155 1.01 23.30 27.03
N GLY A 156 -0.14 22.81 27.54
CA GLY A 156 -1.24 23.66 28.03
C GLY A 156 -2.27 24.12 26.97
N ARG A 157 -2.09 23.81 25.68
CA ARG A 157 -3.08 24.17 24.64
C ARG A 157 -4.14 23.07 24.42
N ARG A 158 -5.40 23.48 24.25
CA ARG A 158 -6.57 22.61 24.06
C ARG A 158 -6.50 21.74 22.78
N TRP A 159 -5.60 22.05 21.86
CA TRP A 159 -5.37 21.35 20.58
C TRP A 159 -3.89 21.01 20.32
N HIS A 160 -3.09 20.85 21.38
CA HIS A 160 -1.64 20.63 21.26
C HIS A 160 -1.27 19.47 20.32
N ARG A 161 -1.99 18.34 20.36
CA ARG A 161 -1.72 17.19 19.46
C ARG A 161 -1.94 17.53 17.98
N PHE A 162 -3.00 18.28 17.67
CA PHE A 162 -3.31 18.67 16.29
C PHE A 162 -2.29 19.70 15.77
N GLN A 163 -1.96 20.70 16.58
CA GLN A 163 -0.95 21.71 16.23
C GLN A 163 0.44 21.08 16.04
N ARG A 164 0.82 20.10 16.87
CA ARG A 164 2.04 19.29 16.69
C ARG A 164 2.01 18.54 15.36
N LEU A 165 0.92 17.84 15.04
CA LEU A 165 0.78 17.14 13.76
C LEU A 165 0.90 18.09 12.57
N CYS A 166 0.20 19.22 12.58
CA CYS A 166 0.29 20.24 11.53
C CYS A 166 1.72 20.78 11.38
N ALA A 167 2.39 21.08 12.50
CA ALA A 167 3.76 21.57 12.47
C ALA A 167 4.73 20.52 11.91
N VAL A 168 4.59 19.23 12.26
CA VAL A 168 5.38 18.14 11.67
C VAL A 168 5.12 18.04 10.17
N ILE A 169 3.86 18.13 9.74
CA ILE A 169 3.49 18.08 8.32
C ILE A 169 4.09 19.25 7.54
N VAL A 170 4.00 20.47 8.07
CA VAL A 170 4.56 21.67 7.42
C VAL A 170 6.09 21.60 7.36
N ALA A 171 6.74 21.20 8.46
CA ALA A 171 8.19 21.02 8.49
C ALA A 171 8.65 19.93 7.50
N ALA A 172 7.90 18.82 7.42
CA ALA A 172 8.14 17.78 6.44
C ALA A 172 7.94 18.28 5.01
N TYR A 173 6.90 19.05 4.73
CA TYR A 173 6.63 19.62 3.41
C TYR A 173 7.75 20.55 2.94
N ILE A 174 8.17 21.49 3.78
CA ILE A 174 9.28 22.41 3.49
C ILE A 174 10.57 21.63 3.23
N SER A 175 10.84 20.63 4.06
CA SER A 175 12.03 19.77 3.93
C SER A 175 12.02 18.95 2.64
N ILE A 176 10.87 18.35 2.29
CA ILE A 176 10.66 17.60 1.04
C ILE A 176 10.89 18.52 -0.16
N TYR A 177 10.30 19.72 -0.15
CA TYR A 177 10.44 20.67 -1.25
C TYR A 177 11.90 21.11 -1.44
N GLY A 178 12.57 21.52 -0.36
CA GLY A 178 13.98 21.91 -0.42
C GLY A 178 14.93 20.77 -0.82
N GLN A 179 14.64 19.53 -0.41
CA GLN A 179 15.40 18.35 -0.83
C GLN A 179 15.13 17.97 -2.28
N ALA A 180 13.89 18.13 -2.76
CA ALA A 180 13.52 17.88 -4.15
C ALA A 180 14.28 18.83 -5.08
N GLU A 181 14.29 20.12 -4.79
CA GLU A 181 14.98 21.14 -5.60
C GLU A 181 16.49 20.88 -5.67
N LYS A 182 17.14 20.64 -4.52
CA LYS A 182 18.58 20.31 -4.47
C LYS A 182 18.90 19.03 -5.24
N THR A 183 18.06 18.00 -5.11
CA THR A 183 18.26 16.71 -5.79
C THR A 183 18.06 16.84 -7.30
N GLN A 184 17.08 17.65 -7.71
CA GLN A 184 16.82 17.97 -9.11
C GLN A 184 17.99 18.74 -9.74
N ALA A 185 18.51 19.77 -9.05
CA ALA A 185 19.69 20.51 -9.49
C ALA A 185 20.92 19.60 -9.63
N LEU A 186 21.18 18.74 -8.65
CA LEU A 186 22.29 17.79 -8.69
C LEU A 186 22.17 16.80 -9.86
N PHE A 187 20.97 16.30 -10.13
CA PHE A 187 20.71 15.40 -11.26
C PHE A 187 20.99 16.09 -12.60
N ASP A 188 20.54 17.33 -12.76
CA ASP A 188 20.77 18.13 -13.98
C ASP A 188 22.25 18.45 -14.17
N HIS A 189 22.97 18.77 -13.10
CA HIS A 189 24.41 19.00 -13.16
C HIS A 189 25.17 17.73 -13.59
N ARG A 190 24.85 16.56 -12.98
CA ARG A 190 25.49 15.28 -13.34
C ARG A 190 25.19 14.86 -14.78
N THR A 191 23.95 15.02 -15.25
CA THR A 191 23.58 14.66 -16.63
C THR A 191 24.23 15.59 -17.66
N ARG A 192 24.38 16.89 -17.36
CA ARG A 192 25.13 17.82 -18.20
C ARG A 192 26.62 17.48 -18.25
N TYR A 193 27.22 17.14 -17.11
CA TYR A 193 28.63 16.75 -17.04
C TYR A 193 28.90 15.49 -17.88
N MET A 194 28.10 14.43 -17.70
CA MET A 194 28.20 13.17 -18.46
C MET A 194 27.94 13.34 -19.98
N ARG A 195 27.27 14.41 -20.40
CA ARG A 195 27.07 14.74 -21.83
C ARG A 195 28.24 15.52 -22.44
N LYS A 196 29.05 16.21 -21.62
CA LYS A 196 30.23 16.94 -22.08
C LYS A 196 31.48 16.05 -22.23
N GLU A 197 31.49 14.89 -21.59
CA GLU A 197 32.55 13.88 -21.72
C GLU A 197 32.32 12.89 -22.88
N LYS A 198 31.23 13.04 -23.64
CA LYS A 198 31.00 12.33 -24.91
C LYS A 198 31.21 13.27 -26.08
#